data_AF-A0A917YXI1-F1
#
_entry.id   AF-A0A917YXI1-F1
#
_cell.length_a   1.000
_cell.length_b   1.000
_cell.length_c   1.000
_cell.angle_alpha   90.00
_cell.angle_beta   90.00
_cell.angle_gamma   90.00
#
_symmetry.space_group_name_H-M   'P 1'
#
loop_
_entity.id
_entity.type
_entity.pdbx_description
1 polymer ?
#
loop_
_entity_poly.entity_id
_entity_poly.type
_entity_poly.pdbx_seq_one_letter_code
_entity_poly.pdbx_strand_id
1 'polypeptide(L)'
;MRFSIYMFFLSISVFLFSGCGGEGGDSRPALPLAVINEVEVSLIETIDSISLKATIKCSNCKMDSKSFKWSVNGEVVSKAESYLLDYENVNNEIRIDVSVTNEDLVSTSAFKLVFPERTQVVDIASSNYAFSALKSDGSVISWGKLPSGVDYEDVSTKHRRC
;
A
#
# COMPACT_ATOMS: atom_id res chain seq x y z
N MET A 1 -39.03 71.73 -32.12
CA MET A 1 -38.02 72.04 -33.15
C MET A 1 -37.69 70.74 -33.87
N ARG A 2 -37.94 70.70 -35.19
CA ARG A 2 -37.64 69.59 -36.10
C ARG A 2 -36.12 69.48 -36.28
N PHE A 3 -35.55 68.28 -36.25
CA PHE A 3 -34.28 68.01 -36.91
C PHE A 3 -34.33 66.66 -37.65
N SER A 4 -33.71 66.71 -38.82
CA SER A 4 -33.94 65.87 -39.99
C SER A 4 -33.50 64.42 -39.86
N ILE A 5 -34.30 63.61 -40.55
CA ILE A 5 -34.01 62.32 -41.18
C ILE A 5 -32.69 62.35 -41.95
N TYR A 6 -31.82 61.36 -41.72
CA TYR A 6 -30.97 60.79 -42.76
C TYR A 6 -30.98 59.26 -42.65
N MET A 7 -31.71 58.65 -43.60
CA MET A 7 -31.61 57.24 -43.94
C MET A 7 -30.21 56.96 -44.49
N PHE A 8 -29.46 56.08 -43.83
CA PHE A 8 -28.38 55.35 -44.46
C PHE A 8 -28.76 53.87 -44.48
N PHE A 9 -29.19 53.41 -45.66
CA PHE A 9 -29.37 52.00 -45.99
C PHE A 9 -27.99 51.33 -45.99
N LEU A 10 -27.74 50.48 -45.00
CA LEU A 10 -26.68 49.47 -45.07
C LEU A 10 -27.36 48.11 -45.17
N SER A 11 -27.50 47.66 -46.42
CA SER A 11 -27.79 46.27 -46.76
C SER A 11 -26.60 45.42 -46.31
N ILE A 12 -26.75 44.68 -45.22
CA ILE A 12 -25.85 43.57 -44.92
C ILE A 12 -26.69 42.33 -44.68
N SER A 13 -26.54 41.44 -45.65
CA SER A 13 -27.11 40.14 -45.87
C SER A 13 -27.30 39.30 -44.62
N VAL A 14 -28.52 38.75 -44.49
CA VAL A 14 -28.85 37.65 -43.59
C VAL A 14 -27.97 36.45 -43.96
N PHE A 15 -26.96 36.16 -43.13
CA PHE A 15 -26.24 34.88 -43.16
C PHE A 15 -26.96 33.91 -42.23
N LEU A 16 -27.88 33.11 -42.80
CA LEU A 16 -28.31 31.87 -42.18
C LEU A 16 -27.19 30.83 -42.35
N PHE A 17 -26.27 30.75 -41.39
CA PHE A 17 -25.46 29.55 -41.24
C PHE A 17 -26.22 28.57 -40.36
N SER A 18 -27.01 27.72 -41.02
CA SER A 18 -27.38 26.41 -40.49
C SER A 18 -26.12 25.53 -40.46
N GLY A 19 -25.29 25.72 -39.43
CA GLY A 19 -24.16 24.85 -39.13
C GLY A 19 -24.62 23.71 -38.24
N CYS A 20 -25.01 22.58 -38.84
CA CYS A 20 -25.10 21.30 -38.14
C CYS A 20 -23.68 20.73 -38.05
N GLY A 21 -23.00 21.00 -36.93
CA GLY A 21 -21.71 20.42 -36.60
C GLY A 21 -21.87 19.46 -35.43
N GLY A 22 -22.19 18.20 -35.74
CA GLY A 22 -22.25 17.13 -34.75
C GLY A 22 -20.84 16.77 -34.27
N GLU A 23 -20.52 17.16 -33.03
CA GLU A 23 -19.46 16.48 -32.29
C GLU A 23 -20.00 15.12 -31.86
N GLY A 24 -19.65 14.10 -32.62
CA GLY A 24 -19.72 12.70 -32.19
C GLY A 24 -18.79 12.53 -31.00
N GLY A 25 -19.27 12.84 -29.81
CA GLY A 25 -18.64 12.44 -28.56
C GLY A 25 -18.59 10.92 -28.57
N ASP A 26 -17.38 10.37 -28.69
CA ASP A 26 -17.08 8.97 -28.39
C ASP A 26 -17.47 8.77 -26.92
N SER A 27 -18.73 8.42 -26.67
CA SER A 27 -19.25 8.10 -25.36
C SER A 27 -18.74 6.72 -24.99
N ARG A 28 -17.41 6.57 -24.90
CA ARG A 28 -16.81 5.47 -24.17
C ARG A 28 -17.37 5.57 -22.75
N PRO A 29 -18.04 4.52 -22.27
CA PRO A 29 -18.41 4.46 -20.86
C PRO A 29 -17.13 4.68 -20.07
N ALA A 30 -17.10 5.70 -19.19
CA ALA A 30 -15.97 5.90 -18.30
C ALA A 30 -15.78 4.61 -17.50
N LEU A 31 -14.67 3.89 -17.72
CA LEU A 31 -14.38 2.70 -16.93
C LEU A 31 -14.15 3.15 -15.48
N PRO A 32 -14.49 2.29 -14.52
CA PRO A 32 -14.36 2.65 -13.14
C PRO A 32 -12.88 2.88 -12.78
N LEU A 33 -12.63 3.90 -11.96
CA LEU A 33 -11.29 4.25 -11.50
C LEU A 33 -10.73 3.14 -10.60
N ALA A 34 -9.42 2.94 -10.65
CA ALA A 34 -8.72 2.07 -9.72
C ALA A 34 -8.74 2.67 -8.31
N VAL A 35 -9.13 1.88 -7.32
CA VAL A 35 -9.20 2.31 -5.92
C VAL A 35 -8.51 1.28 -5.03
N ILE A 36 -7.41 1.68 -4.40
CA ILE A 36 -6.77 0.89 -3.36
C ILE A 36 -7.62 1.00 -2.09
N ASN A 37 -8.24 -0.11 -1.69
CA ASN A 37 -9.07 -0.18 -0.49
C ASN A 37 -8.22 -0.31 0.76
N GLU A 38 -7.14 -1.10 0.68
CA GLU A 38 -6.29 -1.40 1.82
C GLU A 38 -4.88 -1.78 1.39
N VAL A 39 -3.89 -1.35 2.16
CA VAL A 39 -2.50 -1.82 2.09
C VAL A 39 -2.21 -2.60 3.37
N GLU A 40 -2.07 -3.90 3.23
CA GLU A 40 -1.69 -4.82 4.29
C GLU A 40 -0.19 -5.12 4.20
N VAL A 41 0.48 -5.25 5.34
CA VAL A 41 1.89 -5.62 5.39
C VAL A 41 2.03 -6.75 6.39
N SER A 42 2.50 -7.90 5.91
CA SER A 42 2.77 -9.08 6.72
C SER A 42 4.26 -9.22 6.95
N LEU A 43 4.63 -9.60 8.17
CA LEU A 43 6.01 -9.88 8.56
C LEU A 43 6.25 -11.38 8.42
N ILE A 44 7.28 -11.75 7.66
CA ILE A 44 7.66 -13.13 7.36
C ILE A 44 9.05 -13.34 7.97
N GLU A 45 9.09 -14.05 9.08
CA GLU A 45 10.32 -14.42 9.77
C GLU A 45 10.78 -15.80 9.31
N THR A 46 12.06 -15.92 9.06
CA THR A 46 12.79 -17.17 8.87
C THR A 46 13.94 -17.20 9.88
N ILE A 47 14.61 -18.34 10.01
CA ILE A 47 15.71 -18.51 10.97
C ILE A 47 16.79 -17.44 10.80
N ASP A 48 17.05 -17.00 9.57
CA ASP A 48 18.17 -16.10 9.26
C ASP A 48 17.73 -14.69 8.81
N SER A 49 16.46 -14.51 8.48
CA SER A 49 16.00 -13.27 7.86
C SER A 49 14.55 -12.91 8.16
N ILE A 50 14.29 -11.61 8.19
CA ILE A 50 12.95 -11.05 8.32
C ILE A 50 12.64 -10.33 7.02
N SER A 51 11.45 -10.56 6.46
CA SER A 51 10.99 -9.82 5.29
C SER A 51 9.60 -9.24 5.54
N LEU A 52 9.39 -8.02 5.06
CA LEU A 52 8.08 -7.38 5.00
C LEU A 52 7.50 -7.64 3.63
N LYS A 53 6.27 -8.16 3.56
CA LYS A 53 5.55 -8.40 2.31
C LYS A 53 4.30 -7.54 2.27
N ALA A 54 4.15 -6.73 1.23
CA ALA A 54 2.96 -5.93 1.01
C ALA A 54 1.90 -6.75 0.26
N THR A 55 0.65 -6.62 0.69
CA THR A 55 -0.53 -7.15 0.00
C THR A 55 -1.55 -6.03 -0.13
N ILE A 56 -2.10 -5.80 -1.31
CA ILE A 56 -3.12 -4.76 -1.52
C ILE A 56 -4.48 -5.36 -1.82
N LYS A 57 -5.53 -4.78 -1.25
CA LYS A 57 -6.91 -4.99 -1.68
C LYS A 57 -7.29 -3.82 -2.58
N CYS A 58 -7.72 -4.11 -3.80
CA CYS A 58 -8.09 -3.08 -4.75
C CYS A 58 -9.37 -3.42 -5.53
N SER A 59 -10.16 -2.40 -5.83
CA SER A 59 -11.29 -2.40 -6.76
C SER A 59 -10.89 -1.79 -8.11
N ASN A 60 -11.19 -2.47 -9.21
CA ASN A 60 -10.92 -2.02 -10.60
C ASN A 60 -9.43 -1.75 -10.92
N CYS A 61 -8.53 -2.45 -10.22
CA CYS A 61 -7.11 -2.44 -10.54
C CYS A 61 -6.74 -3.47 -11.59
N LYS A 62 -5.81 -3.09 -12.46
CA LYS A 62 -5.04 -4.01 -13.28
C LYS A 62 -3.89 -4.57 -12.45
N MET A 63 -3.96 -5.85 -12.08
CA MET A 63 -2.98 -6.45 -11.14
C MET A 63 -1.55 -6.49 -11.70
N ASP A 64 -1.38 -6.47 -13.03
CA ASP A 64 -0.07 -6.46 -13.68
C ASP A 64 0.62 -5.07 -13.62
N SER A 65 -0.11 -4.04 -13.19
CA SER A 65 0.38 -2.65 -13.11
C SER A 65 0.85 -2.23 -11.71
N LYS A 66 0.94 -3.17 -10.75
CA LYS A 66 1.33 -2.88 -9.37
C LYS A 66 2.79 -2.44 -9.32
N SER A 67 3.04 -1.34 -8.62
CA SER A 67 4.38 -0.84 -8.33
C SER A 67 4.51 -0.58 -6.85
N PHE A 68 5.65 -1.00 -6.28
CA PHE A 68 5.97 -0.90 -4.87
C PHE A 68 7.20 -0.03 -4.70
N LYS A 69 7.23 0.75 -3.63
CA LYS A 69 8.40 1.55 -3.25
C LYS A 69 8.51 1.57 -1.74
N TRP A 70 9.43 0.77 -1.23
CA TRP A 70 9.81 0.76 0.17
C TRP A 70 10.84 1.84 0.42
N SER A 71 10.66 2.59 1.49
CA SER A 71 11.56 3.65 1.90
C SER A 71 11.79 3.65 3.40
N VAL A 72 13.03 3.91 3.81
CA VAL A 72 13.44 4.01 5.21
C VAL A 72 14.08 5.37 5.38
N ASN A 73 13.62 6.15 6.35
CA ASN A 73 14.07 7.54 6.56
C ASN A 73 13.99 8.41 5.27
N GLY A 74 13.05 8.08 4.37
CA GLY A 74 12.85 8.78 3.10
C GLY A 74 13.69 8.27 1.92
N GLU A 75 14.65 7.38 2.15
CA GLU A 75 15.47 6.77 1.08
C GLU A 75 14.84 5.49 0.56
N VAL A 76 14.83 5.28 -0.77
CA VAL A 76 14.22 4.11 -1.39
C VAL A 76 15.14 2.89 -1.24
N VAL A 77 14.70 1.89 -0.48
CA VAL A 77 15.46 0.67 -0.20
C VAL A 77 15.06 -0.53 -1.07
N SER A 78 13.80 -0.56 -1.54
CA SER A 78 13.32 -1.65 -2.40
C SER A 78 12.17 -1.19 -3.31
N LYS A 79 12.07 -1.81 -4.49
CA LYS A 79 10.95 -1.65 -5.44
C LYS A 79 10.14 -2.93 -5.63
N ALA A 80 10.47 -3.98 -4.89
CA ALA A 80 9.78 -5.27 -4.96
C ALA A 80 8.53 -5.29 -4.07
N GLU A 81 7.66 -6.28 -4.28
CA GLU A 81 6.48 -6.52 -3.42
C GLU A 81 6.89 -6.85 -1.97
N SER A 82 8.11 -7.35 -1.77
CA SER A 82 8.72 -7.57 -0.47
C SER A 82 9.99 -6.77 -0.26
N TYR A 83 10.30 -6.50 1.01
CA TYR A 83 11.54 -5.88 1.46
C TYR A 83 12.19 -6.79 2.51
N LEU A 84 13.43 -7.21 2.25
CA LEU A 84 14.26 -7.91 3.23
C LEU A 84 14.71 -6.89 4.27
N LEU A 85 14.27 -7.06 5.51
CA LEU A 85 14.51 -6.09 6.57
C LEU A 85 15.93 -6.23 7.11
N ASP A 86 16.74 -5.19 6.93
CA ASP A 86 18.08 -5.13 7.50
C ASP A 86 18.01 -4.92 9.02
N TYR A 87 18.92 -5.54 9.76
CA TYR A 87 18.97 -5.43 11.23
C TYR A 87 19.13 -4.00 11.74
N GLU A 88 19.71 -3.10 10.94
CA GLU A 88 19.86 -1.68 11.26
C GLU A 88 18.54 -0.91 11.08
N ASN A 89 17.67 -1.39 10.19
CA ASN A 89 16.41 -0.76 9.84
C ASN A 89 15.21 -1.24 10.65
N VAL A 90 15.40 -2.25 11.51
CA VAL A 90 14.35 -2.81 12.36
C VAL A 90 13.77 -1.81 13.36
N ASN A 91 14.50 -0.76 13.75
CA ASN A 91 13.97 0.27 14.64
C ASN A 91 13.53 1.55 13.91
N ASN A 92 13.59 1.55 12.57
CA ASN A 92 13.26 2.70 11.76
C ASN A 92 11.79 2.67 11.32
N GLU A 93 11.25 3.85 11.02
CA GLU A 93 9.97 3.95 10.32
C GLU A 93 10.17 3.52 8.86
N ILE A 94 9.38 2.55 8.43
CA ILE A 94 9.39 2.04 7.06
C ILE A 94 8.13 2.50 6.37
N ARG A 95 8.27 3.20 5.26
CA ARG A 95 7.18 3.65 4.42
C ARG A 95 7.09 2.80 3.17
N ILE A 96 5.93 2.22 2.91
CA ILE A 96 5.59 1.59 1.63
C ILE A 96 4.64 2.50 0.85
N ASP A 97 5.05 2.95 -0.32
CA ASP A 97 4.17 3.56 -1.32
C ASP A 97 3.81 2.51 -2.37
N VAL A 98 2.53 2.38 -2.67
CA VAL A 98 2.01 1.47 -3.71
C VAL A 98 1.25 2.28 -4.73
N SER A 99 1.54 2.06 -6.01
CA SER A 99 0.78 2.64 -7.11
C SER A 99 0.30 1.56 -8.07
N VAL A 100 -0.89 1.73 -8.61
CA VAL A 100 -1.57 0.77 -9.47
C VAL A 100 -2.46 1.51 -10.47
N THR A 101 -2.67 0.96 -11.66
CA THR A 101 -3.50 1.57 -12.69
C THR A 101 -4.80 0.79 -12.92
N ASN A 102 -5.81 1.44 -13.49
CA ASN A 102 -6.93 0.75 -14.12
C ASN A 102 -6.59 0.37 -15.58
N GLU A 103 -7.56 -0.16 -16.32
CA GLU A 103 -7.40 -0.47 -17.75
C GLU A 103 -7.16 0.76 -18.63
N ASP A 104 -7.65 1.93 -18.23
CA ASP A 104 -7.40 3.22 -18.91
C ASP A 104 -6.05 3.85 -18.51
N LEU A 105 -5.18 3.11 -17.83
CA LEU A 105 -3.86 3.58 -17.38
C LEU A 105 -3.92 4.75 -16.39
N VAL A 106 -5.06 4.97 -15.74
CA VAL A 106 -5.20 5.97 -14.68
C VAL A 106 -4.62 5.40 -13.40
N SER A 107 -3.54 6.00 -12.92
CA SER A 107 -2.84 5.57 -11.72
C SER A 107 -3.49 6.10 -10.44
N THR A 108 -3.70 5.21 -9.47
CA THR A 108 -3.98 5.55 -8.07
C THR A 108 -2.78 5.18 -7.21
N SER A 109 -2.60 5.87 -6.08
CA SER A 109 -1.51 5.59 -5.14
C SER A 109 -1.99 5.63 -3.70
N ALA A 110 -1.39 4.80 -2.86
CA ALA A 110 -1.63 4.73 -1.43
C ALA A 110 -0.31 4.48 -0.71
N PHE A 111 -0.27 4.77 0.59
CA PHE A 111 0.90 4.49 1.40
C PHE A 111 0.54 3.93 2.77
N LYS A 112 1.51 3.26 3.39
CA LYS A 112 1.44 2.81 4.78
C LYS A 112 2.77 2.99 5.48
N LEU A 113 2.71 3.36 6.75
CA LEU A 113 3.85 3.39 7.66
C LEU A 113 3.86 2.09 8.47
N VAL A 114 5.04 1.50 8.59
CA VAL A 114 5.28 0.23 9.27
C VAL A 114 6.44 0.43 10.23
N PHE A 115 6.25 -0.01 11.47
CA PHE A 115 7.29 -0.07 12.48
C PHE A 115 7.48 -1.55 12.80
N PRO A 116 8.50 -2.22 12.23
CA PRO A 116 8.79 -3.60 12.57
C PRO A 116 9.33 -3.64 13.99
N GLU A 117 8.45 -3.69 14.98
CA GLU A 117 8.85 -3.65 16.39
C GLU A 117 9.84 -4.78 16.68
N ARG A 118 11.07 -4.42 17.09
CA ARG A 118 12.09 -5.41 17.42
C ARG A 118 11.70 -6.06 18.73
N THR A 119 11.10 -7.25 18.67
CA THR A 119 10.77 -7.98 19.88
C THR A 119 12.05 -8.49 20.54
N GLN A 120 12.62 -7.70 21.44
CA GLN A 120 13.77 -8.09 22.24
C GLN A 120 13.37 -9.13 23.26
N VAL A 121 14.24 -10.11 23.51
CA VAL A 121 14.11 -11.00 24.67
C VAL A 121 14.46 -10.18 25.91
N VAL A 122 13.51 -10.09 26.84
CA VAL A 122 13.66 -9.32 28.09
C VAL A 122 14.00 -10.21 29.27
N ASP A 123 13.65 -11.49 29.20
CA ASP A 123 13.98 -12.47 30.25
C ASP A 123 14.07 -13.89 29.66
N ILE A 124 14.94 -14.71 30.23
CA ILE A 124 15.12 -16.12 29.87
C ILE A 124 15.05 -16.97 31.13
N ALA A 125 14.08 -17.88 31.15
CA ALA A 125 13.96 -18.90 32.18
C ALA A 125 14.46 -20.26 31.64
N SER A 126 15.11 -21.03 32.51
CA SER A 126 15.58 -22.37 32.19
C SER A 126 15.13 -23.39 33.23
N SER A 127 15.02 -24.63 32.77
CA SER A 127 14.80 -25.84 33.56
C SER A 127 15.83 -26.90 33.13
N ASN A 128 15.80 -28.08 33.74
CA ASN A 128 16.77 -29.14 33.44
C ASN A 128 16.82 -29.56 31.96
N TYR A 129 15.73 -29.38 31.20
CA TYR A 129 15.66 -29.78 29.79
C TYR A 129 14.92 -28.79 28.87
N ALA A 130 14.38 -27.69 29.41
CA ALA A 130 13.56 -26.74 28.67
C ALA A 130 13.98 -25.29 28.96
N PHE A 131 13.77 -24.43 27.98
CA PHE A 131 14.01 -23.00 28.03
C PHE A 131 12.74 -22.25 27.64
N SER A 132 12.61 -21.02 28.12
CA SER A 132 11.57 -20.09 27.69
C SER A 132 12.11 -18.67 27.68
N ALA A 133 11.83 -17.93 26.62
CA ALA A 133 12.15 -16.52 26.53
C ALA A 133 10.87 -15.68 26.54
N LEU A 134 10.81 -14.72 27.46
CA LEU A 134 9.83 -13.64 27.44
C LEU A 134 10.33 -12.57 26.49
N LYS A 135 9.53 -12.23 25.49
CA LYS A 135 9.82 -11.13 24.58
C LYS A 135 9.14 -9.84 25.09
N SER A 136 9.67 -8.69 24.66
CA SER A 136 9.21 -7.35 25.05
C SER A 136 7.75 -7.05 24.68
N ASP A 137 7.19 -7.73 23.68
CA ASP A 137 5.76 -7.65 23.33
C ASP A 137 4.84 -8.48 24.25
N GLY A 138 5.40 -9.16 25.26
CA GLY A 138 4.69 -10.03 26.19
C GLY A 138 4.40 -11.43 25.66
N SER A 139 4.86 -11.79 24.47
CA SER A 139 4.83 -13.17 24.00
C SER A 139 5.94 -14.00 24.65
N VAL A 140 5.67 -15.29 24.82
CA VAL A 140 6.66 -16.26 25.31
C VAL A 140 6.89 -17.30 24.22
N ILE A 141 8.16 -17.58 23.95
CA ILE A 141 8.62 -18.67 23.10
C ILE A 141 9.34 -19.70 23.98
N SER A 142 9.04 -20.99 23.80
CA SER A 142 9.60 -22.08 24.60
C SER A 142 10.23 -23.14 23.69
N TRP A 143 11.41 -23.63 24.05
CA TRP A 143 12.15 -24.66 23.30
C TRP A 143 12.92 -25.59 24.24
N GLY A 144 13.25 -26.82 23.81
CA GLY A 144 13.92 -27.82 24.65
C GLY A 144 13.48 -29.26 24.37
N LYS A 145 13.82 -30.19 25.28
CA LYS A 145 13.50 -31.62 25.16
C LYS A 145 12.79 -32.18 26.41
N LEU A 146 11.94 -33.20 26.27
CA LEU A 146 11.48 -34.00 27.41
C LEU A 146 12.47 -35.16 27.64
N PRO A 147 12.69 -35.60 28.89
CA PRO A 147 13.54 -36.76 29.18
C PRO A 147 13.10 -38.06 28.45
N SER A 148 11.87 -38.10 27.93
CA SER A 148 11.30 -39.20 27.14
C SER A 148 11.69 -39.21 25.65
N GLY A 149 12.52 -38.28 25.18
CA GLY A 149 13.06 -38.31 23.81
C GLY A 149 12.22 -37.60 22.75
N VAL A 150 11.05 -37.05 23.11
CA VAL A 150 10.20 -36.29 22.19
C VAL A 150 10.66 -34.82 22.13
N ASP A 151 10.86 -34.31 20.92
CA ASP A 151 11.20 -32.91 20.66
C ASP A 151 9.89 -32.10 20.58
N TYR A 152 9.85 -30.90 21.18
CA TYR A 152 8.73 -29.98 21.00
C TYR A 152 9.05 -28.95 19.91
N GLU A 153 8.11 -28.78 18.99
CA GLU A 153 8.10 -27.64 18.07
C GLU A 153 7.76 -26.35 18.83
N ASP A 154 8.28 -25.23 18.29
CA ASP A 154 8.12 -23.88 18.79
C ASP A 154 6.66 -23.55 19.19
N VAL A 155 6.40 -23.43 20.49
CA VAL A 155 5.10 -22.99 21.01
C VAL A 155 5.19 -21.52 21.39
N SER A 156 4.65 -20.66 20.53
CA SER A 156 4.46 -19.23 20.85
C SER A 156 3.10 -19.01 21.49
N THR A 157 3.09 -18.58 22.76
CA THR A 157 1.84 -18.18 23.45
C THR A 157 1.89 -16.69 23.75
N LYS A 158 0.97 -15.93 23.17
CA LYS A 158 0.85 -14.47 23.37
C LYS A 158 -0.04 -14.18 24.57
N HIS A 159 0.53 -13.63 25.64
CA HIS A 159 -0.26 -13.18 26.79
C HIS A 159 -0.60 -11.69 26.62
N ARG A 160 -1.85 -11.36 26.33
CA ARG A 160 -2.31 -9.97 26.39
C ARG A 160 -2.55 -9.63 27.87
N ARG A 161 -1.86 -8.62 28.40
CA ARG A 161 -2.25 -8.04 29.69
C ARG A 161 -3.61 -7.36 29.50
N CYS A 162 -4.58 -7.73 30.33
CA CYS A 162 -5.86 -7.02 30.49
C CYS A 162 -5.64 -5.63 31.08
#